data_AF-A0A1V6JGF9-F1
#
_entry.id   AF-A0A1V6JGF9-F1
#
_cell.length_a   1.000
_cell.length_b   1.000
_cell.length_c   1.000
_cell.angle_alpha   90.00
_cell.angle_beta   90.00
_cell.angle_gamma   90.00
#
_symmetry.space_group_name_H-M   'P 1'
#
loop_
_entity.id
_entity.type
_entity.pdbx_description
1 polymer ?
#
loop_
_entity_poly.entity_id
_entity_poly.type
_entity_poly.pdbx_seq_one_letter_code
_entity_poly.pdbx_strand_id
1 'polypeptide(L)'
;MDLNFEDLIEGLSSILKNELEEGKEDVKTYARYIIEKRKQRLEQLAELYTRGFITKEELESELADEEKVIEAHLLSMQVMAKASIQQAANASIQFITDYLLKLL
;
A
#
# COMPACT_ATOMS: atom_id res chain seq x y z
N MET A 1 16.95 9.72 -2.61
CA MET A 1 16.48 9.20 -1.31
C MET A 1 15.88 7.84 -1.61
N ASP A 2 16.34 6.78 -0.96
CA ASP A 2 15.93 5.42 -1.31
C ASP A 2 14.67 5.01 -0.54
N LEU A 3 13.77 4.31 -1.23
CA LEU A 3 12.55 3.76 -0.67
C LEU A 3 12.89 2.64 0.32
N ASN A 4 12.47 2.75 1.59
CA ASN A 4 12.68 1.69 2.57
C ASN A 4 11.48 0.73 2.59
N PHE A 5 11.64 -0.40 1.92
CA PHE A 5 10.59 -1.41 1.82
C PHE A 5 10.26 -2.09 3.15
N GLU A 6 11.22 -2.24 4.07
CA GLU A 6 10.88 -2.85 5.37
C GLU A 6 9.97 -1.90 6.16
N ASP A 7 10.20 -0.58 6.11
CA ASP A 7 9.31 0.40 6.74
C ASP A 7 7.91 0.38 6.12
N LEU A 8 7.82 0.25 4.78
CA LEU A 8 6.54 0.09 4.09
C LEU A 8 5.82 -1.19 4.51
N ILE A 9 6.53 -2.31 4.62
CA ILE A 9 5.96 -3.60 5.02
C ILE A 9 5.48 -3.53 6.47
N GLU A 10 6.28 -2.96 7.38
CA GLU A 10 5.91 -2.80 8.79
C GLU A 10 4.70 -1.87 8.96
N GLY A 11 4.71 -0.72 8.27
CA GLY A 11 3.60 0.23 8.32
C GLY A 11 2.32 -0.35 7.74
N LEU A 12 2.40 -1.00 6.58
CA LEU A 12 1.26 -1.67 5.96
C LEU A 12 0.73 -2.82 6.84
N SER A 13 1.63 -3.63 7.41
CA SER A 13 1.27 -4.70 8.34
C SER A 13 0.53 -4.16 9.57
N SER A 14 0.96 -3.02 10.11
CA SER A 14 0.29 -2.36 11.23
C SER A 14 -1.13 -1.92 10.87
N ILE A 15 -1.31 -1.31 9.69
CA ILE A 15 -2.62 -0.87 9.20
C ILE A 15 -3.54 -2.06 8.99
N LEU A 16 -3.09 -3.06 8.24
CA LEU A 16 -3.86 -4.27 8.02
C LEU A 16 -4.23 -4.92 9.35
N LYS A 17 -3.35 -4.97 10.35
CA LYS A 17 -3.67 -5.54 11.66
C LYS A 17 -4.75 -4.76 12.44
N ASN A 18 -4.86 -3.45 12.23
CA ASN A 18 -5.86 -2.61 12.87
C ASN A 18 -7.21 -2.71 12.17
N GLU A 19 -7.21 -2.76 10.84
CA GLU A 19 -8.43 -2.81 10.03
C GLU A 19 -8.99 -4.25 9.90
N LEU A 20 -8.13 -5.26 10.08
CA LEU A 20 -8.46 -6.68 9.96
C LEU A 20 -8.45 -7.33 11.36
N GLU A 21 -9.63 -7.37 12.00
CA GLU A 21 -9.79 -7.87 13.37
C GLU A 21 -9.48 -9.39 13.53
N GLU A 22 -9.67 -10.18 12.46
CA GLU A 22 -9.43 -11.65 12.40
C GLU A 22 -8.26 -11.99 11.45
N GLY A 23 -7.44 -13.01 11.79
CA GLY A 23 -6.35 -13.48 10.91
C GLY A 23 -4.93 -12.94 11.19
N LYS A 24 -4.66 -12.55 12.45
CA LYS A 24 -3.40 -11.90 12.89
C LYS A 24 -2.10 -12.66 12.59
N GLU A 25 -2.13 -13.98 12.39
CA GLU A 25 -0.92 -14.77 12.22
C GLU A 25 -0.22 -14.55 10.87
N ASP A 26 -0.92 -14.07 9.84
CA ASP A 26 -0.37 -13.91 8.48
C ASP A 26 -0.35 -12.47 7.93
N VAL A 27 -0.77 -11.47 8.73
CA VAL A 27 -0.88 -10.07 8.26
C VAL A 27 0.43 -9.50 7.72
N LYS A 28 1.57 -9.77 8.39
CA LYS A 28 2.89 -9.31 7.90
C LYS A 28 3.27 -10.02 6.60
N THR A 29 2.91 -11.29 6.44
CA THR A 29 3.11 -12.05 5.20
C THR A 29 2.30 -11.45 4.07
N TYR A 30 1.06 -11.05 4.34
CA TYR A 30 0.18 -10.38 3.36
C TYR A 30 0.68 -8.99 2.99
N ALA A 31 1.08 -8.18 3.96
CA ALA A 31 1.69 -6.87 3.73
C ALA A 31 2.95 -7.01 2.85
N ARG A 32 3.82 -7.96 3.18
CA ARG A 32 5.01 -8.27 2.39
C ARG A 32 4.65 -8.66 0.97
N TYR A 33 3.71 -9.58 0.78
CA TYR A 33 3.27 -10.02 -0.55
C TYR A 33 2.76 -8.84 -1.39
N ILE A 34 1.92 -7.97 -0.80
CA ILE A 34 1.37 -6.79 -1.49
C ILE A 34 2.50 -5.83 -1.88
N ILE A 35 3.40 -5.49 -0.95
CA ILE A 35 4.52 -4.57 -1.23
C ILE A 35 5.48 -5.17 -2.27
N GLU A 36 5.81 -6.45 -2.18
CA GLU A 36 6.69 -7.11 -3.16
C GLU A 36 6.08 -7.13 -4.56
N LYS A 37 4.77 -7.38 -4.68
CA LYS A 37 4.07 -7.33 -5.98
C LYS A 37 4.03 -5.94 -6.59
N ARG A 38 4.02 -4.92 -5.75
CA ARG A 38 3.93 -3.51 -6.17
C ARG A 38 5.27 -2.79 -6.16
N LYS A 39 6.35 -3.46 -5.74
CA LYS A 39 7.67 -2.87 -5.51
C LYS A 39 8.14 -2.01 -6.69
N GLN A 40 8.22 -2.61 -7.87
CA GLN A 40 8.69 -1.93 -9.07
C GLN A 40 7.84 -0.72 -9.43
N ARG A 41 6.52 -0.80 -9.22
CA ARG A 41 5.59 0.30 -9.51
C ARG A 41 5.76 1.45 -8.52
N LEU A 42 5.89 1.14 -7.24
CA LEU A 42 6.15 2.14 -6.19
C LEU A 42 7.50 2.82 -6.38
N GLU A 43 8.54 2.07 -6.77
CA GLU A 43 9.86 2.64 -7.12
C GLU A 43 9.75 3.61 -8.30
N GLN A 44 9.05 3.22 -9.36
CA GLN A 44 8.84 4.09 -10.52
C GLN A 44 8.08 5.37 -10.18
N LEU A 45 6.98 5.25 -9.43
CA LEU A 45 6.18 6.42 -9.03
C LEU A 45 6.98 7.37 -8.13
N ALA A 46 7.74 6.82 -7.19
CA ALA A 46 8.64 7.60 -6.34
C ALA A 46 9.74 8.31 -7.14
N GLU A 47 10.35 7.63 -8.12
CA GLU A 47 11.35 8.24 -8.99
C GLU A 47 10.75 9.38 -9.82
N LEU A 48 9.60 9.13 -10.47
CA LEU A 48 8.93 10.15 -11.29
C LEU A 48 8.57 11.38 -10.45
N TYR A 49 8.07 11.17 -9.24
CA TYR A 49 7.70 12.26 -8.33
C TYR A 49 8.91 13.04 -7.83
N THR A 50 9.94 12.35 -7.32
CA THR A 50 11.15 13.01 -6.80
C THR A 50 11.95 13.75 -7.87
N ARG A 51 11.85 13.31 -9.14
CA ARG A 51 12.46 14.00 -10.28
C ARG A 51 11.57 15.12 -10.86
N GLY A 52 10.38 15.32 -10.30
CA GLY A 52 9.42 16.36 -10.72
C GLY A 52 8.77 16.09 -12.06
N PHE A 53 8.76 14.84 -12.55
CA PHE A 53 8.08 14.46 -13.78
C PHE A 53 6.57 14.34 -13.62
N ILE A 54 6.11 14.05 -12.39
CA ILE A 54 4.69 14.04 -12.03
C ILE A 54 4.48 14.94 -10.82
N THR A 55 3.32 15.59 -10.80
CA THR A 55 2.81 16.40 -9.70
C THR A 55 2.34 15.53 -8.53
N LYS A 56 2.04 16.17 -7.41
CA LYS A 56 1.44 15.49 -6.25
C LYS A 56 0.09 14.88 -6.64
N GLU A 57 -0.74 15.65 -7.34
CA GLU A 57 -2.08 15.25 -7.77
C GLU A 57 -2.03 14.04 -8.73
N GLU A 58 -1.05 14.02 -9.63
CA GLU A 58 -0.81 12.87 -10.51
C GLU A 58 -0.34 11.63 -9.73
N LEU A 59 0.56 11.79 -8.76
CA LEU A 59 0.99 10.68 -7.90
C LEU A 59 -0.20 10.09 -7.11
N GLU A 60 -1.03 10.95 -6.51
CA GLU A 60 -2.23 10.54 -5.77
C GLU A 60 -3.22 9.80 -6.69
N SER A 61 -3.41 10.28 -7.93
CA SER A 61 -4.27 9.61 -8.91
C SER A 61 -3.75 8.24 -9.32
N GLU A 62 -2.45 8.11 -9.58
CA GLU A 62 -1.82 6.83 -9.94
C GLU A 62 -1.89 5.81 -8.80
N LEU A 63 -1.73 6.28 -7.55
CA LEU A 63 -1.86 5.42 -6.38
C LEU A 63 -3.32 5.02 -6.12
N ALA A 64 -4.29 5.90 -6.38
CA ALA A 64 -5.72 5.58 -6.23
C ALA A 64 -6.14 4.40 -7.14
N ASP A 65 -5.59 4.30 -8.34
CA ASP A 65 -5.87 3.13 -9.19
C ASP A 65 -5.29 1.83 -8.63
N GLU A 66 -4.20 1.94 -7.87
CA GLU A 66 -3.59 0.78 -7.25
C GLU A 66 -4.27 0.33 -5.95
N GLU A 67 -5.18 1.13 -5.39
CA GLU A 67 -6.09 0.73 -4.32
C GLU A 67 -6.89 -0.52 -4.71
N LYS A 68 -7.39 -0.55 -5.96
CA LYS A 68 -8.16 -1.69 -6.50
C LYS A 68 -7.31 -2.96 -6.57
N VAL A 69 -6.01 -2.82 -6.81
CA VAL A 69 -5.06 -3.95 -6.84
C VAL A 69 -4.84 -4.49 -5.43
N ILE A 70 -4.69 -3.61 -4.43
CA ILE A 70 -4.63 -4.01 -3.02
C ILE A 70 -5.93 -4.70 -2.59
N GLU A 71 -7.08 -4.12 -2.92
CA GLU A 71 -8.39 -4.71 -2.62
C GLU A 71 -8.52 -6.11 -3.22
N ALA A 72 -8.12 -6.31 -4.48
CA ALA A 72 -8.12 -7.61 -5.13
C ALA A 72 -7.20 -8.63 -4.43
N HIS A 73 -6.02 -8.19 -3.97
CA HIS A 73 -5.13 -9.05 -3.19
C HIS A 73 -5.74 -9.45 -1.85
N LEU A 74 -6.33 -8.50 -1.10
CA LEU A 74 -7.00 -8.78 0.17
C LEU A 74 -8.25 -9.67 -0.02
N LEU A 75 -9.03 -9.47 -1.09
CA LEU A 75 -10.14 -10.34 -1.47
C LEU A 75 -9.66 -11.77 -1.79
N SER A 76 -8.53 -11.90 -2.48
CA SER A 76 -7.95 -13.22 -2.81
C SER A 76 -7.50 -14.00 -1.57
N MET A 77 -7.25 -13.31 -0.47
CA MET A 77 -6.91 -13.94 0.80
C MET A 77 -8.14 -14.57 1.48
N GLN A 78 -9.38 -14.28 1.02
CA GLN A 78 -10.64 -14.95 1.39
C GLN A 78 -10.95 -15.05 2.90
N VAL A 79 -10.25 -14.31 3.76
CA VAL A 79 -10.36 -14.47 5.21
C VAL A 79 -11.50 -13.63 5.81
N MET A 80 -12.00 -12.58 5.13
CA MET A 80 -12.75 -11.51 5.83
C MET A 80 -13.92 -10.91 5.04
N ALA A 81 -14.79 -10.18 5.77
CA ALA A 81 -15.91 -9.45 5.20
C ALA A 81 -15.45 -8.35 4.22
N LYS A 82 -16.16 -8.20 3.10
CA LYS A 82 -15.83 -7.23 2.03
C LYS A 82 -15.67 -5.79 2.54
N ALA A 83 -16.45 -5.38 3.55
CA ALA A 83 -16.36 -4.04 4.12
C ALA A 83 -15.01 -3.78 4.81
N SER A 84 -14.51 -4.74 5.59
CA SER A 84 -13.19 -4.66 6.24
C SER A 84 -12.06 -4.64 5.20
N ILE A 85 -12.22 -5.37 4.10
CA ILE A 85 -11.25 -5.38 3.00
C ILE A 85 -11.17 -4.02 2.32
N GLN A 86 -12.31 -3.37 2.03
CA GLN A 86 -12.29 -2.03 1.46
C GLN A 86 -11.62 -1.02 2.40
N GLN A 87 -11.97 -1.05 3.69
CA GLN A 87 -11.35 -0.16 4.68
C GLN A 87 -9.83 -0.35 4.75
N ALA A 88 -9.39 -1.60 4.79
CA ALA A 88 -7.98 -1.95 4.78
C ALA A 88 -7.27 -1.50 3.50
N ALA A 89 -7.87 -1.66 2.32
CA ALA A 89 -7.31 -1.19 1.06
C ALA A 89 -7.14 0.34 1.03
N ASN A 90 -8.17 1.07 1.45
CA ASN A 90 -8.16 2.53 1.51
C ASN A 90 -7.10 3.05 2.50
N ALA A 91 -7.04 2.47 3.70
CA ALA A 91 -6.03 2.85 4.69
C ALA A 91 -4.61 2.53 4.22
N SER A 92 -4.43 1.39 3.52
CA SER A 92 -3.15 0.98 2.95
C SER A 92 -2.66 1.97 1.90
N ILE A 93 -3.52 2.40 0.98
CA ILE A 93 -3.10 3.31 -0.08
C ILE A 93 -2.84 4.72 0.45
N GLN A 94 -3.63 5.16 1.44
CA GLN A 94 -3.40 6.44 2.11
C GLN A 94 -2.02 6.47 2.77
N PHE A 95 -1.66 5.40 3.49
CA PHE A 95 -0.33 5.29 4.09
C PHE A 95 0.80 5.28 3.05
N ILE A 96 0.65 4.52 1.96
CA ILE A 96 1.65 4.48 0.88
C ILE A 96 1.81 5.88 0.27
N THR A 97 0.71 6.58 0.03
CA THR A 97 0.71 7.94 -0.51
C THR A 97 1.45 8.89 0.43
N ASP A 98 1.08 8.91 1.71
CA ASP A 98 1.73 9.73 2.73
C ASP A 98 3.22 9.41 2.87
N TYR A 99 3.59 8.14 2.75
CA TYR A 99 4.99 7.70 2.78
C TYR A 99 5.77 8.25 1.58
N LEU A 100 5.22 8.15 0.37
CA LEU A 100 5.87 8.62 -0.85
C LEU A 100 5.98 10.15 -0.91
N LEU A 101 4.96 10.87 -0.42
CA LEU A 101 4.98 12.34 -0.35
C LEU A 101 6.05 12.87 0.62
N LYS A 102 6.45 12.08 1.62
CA LYS A 102 7.51 12.43 2.58
C LYS A 102 8.94 12.21 2.04
N LEU A 103 9.09 11.69 0.82
CA LEU A 103 10.41 11.47 0.19
C LEU A 103 11.03 12.75 -0.41
N LEU A 104 10.32 13.87 -0.36
CA LEU A 104 10.81 15.22 -0.69
C LEU A 104 11.49 15.89 0.52
#